data_AF-A0A494ZUP3-F1
#
_entry.id   AF-A0A494ZUP3-F1
#
_cell.length_a   1.000
_cell.length_b   1.000
_cell.length_c   1.000
_cell.angle_alpha   90.00
_cell.angle_beta   90.00
_cell.angle_gamma   90.00
#
_symmetry.space_group_name_H-M   'P 1'
#
loop_
_entity.id
_entity.type
_entity.pdbx_description
1 polymer ?
#
loop_
_entity_poly.entity_id
_entity_poly.type
_entity_poly.pdbx_seq_one_letter_code
_entity_poly.pdbx_strand_id
1 'polypeptide(L)' 'MTREEVISKLIEYAAMAFHADADKINENTDIAEELGVASTQRVAMSASIENDFDVMIPVARFGKYKTIGDLADFVMEEM' A
#
# COMPACT_ATOMS: atom_id res chain seq x y z
N MET A 1 1.88 -16.16 1.22
CA MET A 1 0.69 -15.60 0.53
C MET A 1 1.02 -15.46 -0.95
N THR A 2 0.02 -15.40 -1.82
CA THR A 2 0.18 -15.09 -3.24
C THR A 2 0.19 -13.57 -3.45
N ARG A 3 0.74 -13.10 -4.58
CA ARG A 3 0.73 -11.67 -4.95
C ARG A 3 -0.69 -11.10 -4.99
N GLU A 4 -1.65 -11.89 -5.48
CA GLU A 4 -3.07 -11.50 -5.55
C GLU A 4 -3.67 -11.29 -4.15
N GLU A 5 -3.37 -12.18 -3.20
CA GLU A 5 -3.79 -12.01 -1.79
C GLU A 5 -3.16 -10.78 -1.14
N VAL A 6 -1.88 -10.49 -1.43
CA VAL A 6 -1.20 -9.28 -0.96
C VAL A 6 -1.88 -8.04 -1.54
N ILE A 7 -2.17 -8.01 -2.84
CA ILE A 7 -2.87 -6.89 -3.49
C ILE A 7 -4.23 -6.65 -2.85
N SER A 8 -5.04 -7.69 -2.63
CA SER A 8 -6.35 -7.54 -1.97
C SER A 8 -6.22 -6.91 -0.59
N LYS A 9 -5.22 -7.33 0.20
CA LYS A 9 -4.94 -6.74 1.52
C LYS A 9 -4.46 -5.30 1.42
N LEU A 10 -3.56 -4.99 0.48
CA LEU A 10 -3.11 -3.61 0.26
C LEU A 10 -4.25 -2.69 -0.17
N ILE A 11 -5.21 -3.17 -0.96
CA ILE A 11 -6.41 -2.40 -1.31
C ILE A 11 -7.25 -2.07 -0.05
N GLU A 12 -7.45 -3.04 0.85
CA GLU A 12 -8.13 -2.82 2.13
C GLU A 12 -7.43 -1.75 2.97
N TYR A 13 -6.10 -1.86 3.14
CA TYR A 13 -5.32 -0.87 3.90
C TYR A 13 -5.33 0.50 3.25
N ALA A 14 -5.25 0.56 1.91
CA ALA A 14 -5.29 1.81 1.16
C ALA A 14 -6.64 2.50 1.33
N ALA A 15 -7.75 1.77 1.19
CA ALA A 15 -9.08 2.30 1.42
C ALA A 15 -9.23 2.91 2.82
N MET A 16 -8.72 2.22 3.85
CA MET A 16 -8.74 2.71 5.23
C MET A 16 -7.84 3.94 5.45
N ALA A 17 -6.59 3.88 5.01
CA ALA A 17 -5.59 4.92 5.24
C ALA A 17 -5.86 6.21 4.45
N PHE A 18 -6.36 6.07 3.22
CA PHE A 18 -6.63 7.19 2.32
C PHE A 18 -8.10 7.64 2.33
N HIS A 19 -8.96 6.96 3.11
CA HIS A 19 -10.41 7.18 3.14
C HIS A 19 -11.05 7.10 1.75
N ALA A 20 -10.58 6.13 0.96
CA ALA A 20 -10.98 5.88 -0.41
C ALA A 20 -11.92 4.66 -0.49
N ASP A 21 -12.67 4.57 -1.57
CA ASP A 21 -13.54 3.44 -1.87
C ASP A 21 -12.72 2.26 -2.41
N ALA A 22 -12.69 1.15 -1.68
CA ALA A 22 -11.89 -0.04 -2.02
C ALA A 22 -12.22 -0.59 -3.41
N ASP A 23 -13.49 -0.50 -3.84
CA ASP A 23 -13.94 -0.99 -5.14
C ASP A 23 -13.35 -0.20 -6.33
N LYS A 24 -12.75 0.96 -6.06
CA LYS A 24 -12.10 1.81 -7.07
C LYS A 24 -10.58 1.65 -7.10
N ILE A 25 -10.01 0.91 -6.16
CA ILE A 25 -8.57 0.69 -6.07
C ILE A 25 -8.24 -0.64 -6.75
N ASN A 26 -7.21 -0.63 -7.58
CA ASN A 26 -6.66 -1.84 -8.19
C ASN A 26 -5.13 -1.76 -8.21
N GLU A 27 -4.47 -2.79 -8.73
CA GLU A 27 -3.01 -2.87 -8.75
C GLU A 27 -2.34 -1.70 -9.51
N ASN A 28 -3.03 -1.09 -10.47
CA ASN A 28 -2.50 0.01 -11.28
C ASN A 28 -2.80 1.40 -10.70
N THR A 29 -3.56 1.48 -9.60
CA THR A 29 -3.92 2.75 -8.96
C THR A 29 -2.65 3.45 -8.47
N ASP A 30 -2.45 4.70 -8.93
CA ASP A 30 -1.36 5.55 -8.49
C ASP A 30 -1.63 6.08 -7.07
N ILE A 31 -0.77 5.73 -6.13
CA ILE A 31 -0.97 6.05 -4.72
C ILE A 31 -0.94 7.57 -4.50
N ALA A 32 -0.01 8.26 -5.14
CA ALA A 32 0.19 9.69 -4.92
C ALA A 32 -0.86 10.52 -5.67
N GLU A 33 -1.14 10.19 -6.93
CA GLU A 33 -2.05 10.95 -7.78
C GLU A 33 -3.53 10.65 -7.49
N GLU A 34 -3.88 9.43 -7.11
CA GLU A 34 -5.29 9.01 -6.96
C GLU A 34 -5.75 8.87 -5.51
N LEU A 35 -4.87 8.51 -4.57
CA LEU A 35 -5.26 8.24 -3.17
C LEU A 35 -4.84 9.35 -2.21
N GLY A 36 -3.64 9.89 -2.39
CA GLY A 36 -3.18 11.07 -1.67
C GLY A 36 -1.72 11.02 -1.22
N VAL A 37 -1.20 12.19 -0.86
CA VAL A 37 0.22 12.39 -0.52
C VAL A 37 0.44 12.88 0.91
N ALA A 38 -0.58 12.86 1.76
CA ALA A 38 -0.44 13.30 3.13
C ALA A 38 0.46 12.33 3.91
N SER A 39 1.44 12.88 4.65
CA SER A 39 2.40 12.05 5.39
C SER A 39 1.73 11.16 6.45
N THR A 40 0.64 11.61 7.06
CA THR A 40 -0.13 10.81 8.02
C THR A 40 -0.79 9.58 7.38
N GLN A 41 -1.29 9.71 6.15
CA GLN A 41 -1.90 8.59 5.41
C GLN A 41 -0.84 7.56 5.01
N ARG A 42 0.33 8.01 4.53
CA ARG A 42 1.46 7.12 4.22
C ARG A 42 1.98 6.37 5.46
N VAL A 43 2.03 7.05 6.61
CA VAL A 43 2.40 6.40 7.88
C VAL A 43 1.35 5.37 8.31
N ALA A 44 0.05 5.68 8.20
CA ALA A 44 -1.02 4.73 8.51
C ALA A 44 -0.99 3.49 7.60
N MET A 45 -0.75 3.71 6.30
CA MET A 45 -0.62 2.64 5.31
C MET A 45 0.59 1.75 5.62
N SER A 46 1.79 2.34 5.77
CA SER A 46 2.99 1.58 6.12
C SER A 46 2.84 0.79 7.42
N ALA A 47 2.31 1.40 8.48
CA ALA A 47 2.11 0.70 9.75
C ALA A 47 1.18 -0.53 9.63
N SER A 48 0.12 -0.44 8.82
CA SER A 48 -0.79 -1.57 8.59
C SER A 48 -0.09 -2.73 7.87
N ILE A 49 0.74 -2.41 6.88
CA ILE A 49 1.48 -3.41 6.10
C ILE A 49 2.58 -4.06 6.97
N GLU A 50 3.35 -3.25 7.69
CA GLU A 50 4.42 -3.74 8.57
C GLU A 50 3.87 -4.68 9.65
N ASN A 51 2.72 -4.36 10.24
CA ASN A 51 2.09 -5.18 11.28
C ASN A 51 1.57 -6.53 10.76
N ASP A 52 1.02 -6.57 9.54
CA ASP A 52 0.34 -7.76 9.02
C ASP A 52 1.27 -8.69 8.22
N PHE A 53 2.32 -8.13 7.60
CA PHE A 53 3.27 -8.91 6.78
C PHE A 53 4.66 -9.08 7.41
N ASP A 54 4.92 -8.50 8.59
CA ASP A 54 6.22 -8.53 9.28
C ASP A 54 7.37 -7.98 8.41
N VAL A 55 7.05 -7.01 7.54
CA VAL A 55 8.02 -6.30 6.69
C VAL A 55 8.36 -4.93 7.27
N MET A 56 9.42 -4.29 6.77
CA MET A 56 9.74 -2.89 7.10
C MET A 56 9.62 -2.04 5.84
N ILE A 57 8.77 -1.00 5.88
CA ILE A 57 8.63 -0.03 4.81
C ILE A 57 9.18 1.31 5.28
N PRO A 58 10.42 1.68 4.90
CA PRO A 58 10.92 3.01 5.20
C PRO A 58 9.99 4.06 4.60
N VAL A 59 9.38 4.91 5.43
CA VAL A 59 8.46 5.98 4.98
C VAL A 59 9.11 6.87 3.91
N ALA A 60 10.43 7.06 3.97
CA ALA A 60 11.21 7.78 2.96
C ALA A 60 11.24 7.09 1.57
N ARG A 61 11.05 5.77 1.52
CA ARG A 61 10.91 4.99 0.28
C ARG A 61 9.47 4.85 -0.16
N PHE A 62 8.49 5.10 0.72
CA PHE A 62 7.07 4.97 0.39
C PHE A 62 6.69 5.74 -0.88
N GLY A 63 7.21 6.96 -1.05
CA GLY A 63 6.97 7.76 -2.27
C GLY A 63 7.63 7.25 -3.55
N LYS A 64 8.38 6.14 -3.51
CA LYS A 64 8.97 5.50 -4.70
C LYS A 64 8.05 4.44 -5.30
N TYR A 65 7.12 3.90 -4.53
CA TYR A 65 6.12 2.95 -5.02
C TYR A 65 5.00 3.77 -5.66
N LYS A 66 4.92 3.71 -6.99
CA LYS A 66 3.96 4.52 -7.74
C LYS A 66 2.57 3.94 -7.58
N THR A 67 2.45 2.62 -7.74
CA THR A 67 1.17 1.92 -7.74
C THR A 67 1.02 0.95 -6.56
N ILE A 68 -0.22 0.50 -6.32
CA ILE A 68 -0.49 -0.59 -5.38
C ILE A 68 0.27 -1.87 -5.77
N GLY A 69 0.40 -2.15 -7.07
CA GLY A 69 1.16 -3.28 -7.59
C GLY A 69 2.65 -3.18 -7.25
N ASP A 70 3.27 -2.00 -7.43
CA ASP A 70 4.68 -1.79 -7.07
C ASP A 70 4.93 -2.03 -5.57
N LEU A 71 3.96 -1.63 -4.73
CA LEU A 71 4.02 -1.86 -3.30
C LEU A 71 3.84 -3.34 -2.96
N ALA A 72 2.94 -4.05 -3.67
CA ALA A 72 2.75 -5.49 -3.52
C ALA A 72 4.01 -6.28 -3.90
N ASP A 73 4.68 -5.89 -4.98
CA ASP A 73 5.92 -6.52 -5.42
C ASP A 73 7.03 -6.36 -4.38
N PHE A 74 7.17 -5.17 -3.81
CA PHE A 74 8.10 -4.95 -2.69
C PHE A 74 7.76 -5.82 -1.47
N VAL A 75 6.49 -5.86 -1.06
CA VAL A 75 6.07 -6.67 0.09
C VAL A 75 6.37 -8.15 -0.17
N MET A 76 6.08 -8.65 -1.36
CA MET A 76 6.38 -10.03 -1.76
C MET A 76 7.89 -10.35 -1.78
N GLU A 77 8.75 -9.36 -2.06
CA GLU A 77 10.21 -9.53 -2.04
C GLU A 77 10.80 -9.54 -0.63
N GLU A 78 10.19 -8.83 0.33
CA GLU A 78 10.67 -8.72 1.71
C GLU A 78 10.06 -9.75 2.67
N MET A 79 8.92 -10.35 2.32
CA MET A 79 8.26 -11.45 3.07
C MET A 79 9.02 -12.77 2.98
#